data_AF-A0A1S8S8U6-F1
#
_entry.id   AF-A0A1S8S8U6-F1
#
_cell.length_a   1.000
_cell.length_b   1.000
_cell.length_c   1.000
_cell.angle_alpha   90.00
_cell.angle_beta   90.00
_cell.angle_gamma   90.00
#
_symmetry.space_group_name_H-M   'P 1'
#
loop_
_entity.id
_entity.type
_entity.pdbx_description
1 polymer ?
#
loop_
_entity_poly.entity_id
_entity_poly.type
_entity_poly.pdbx_seq_one_letter_code
_entity_poly.pdbx_strand_id
1 'polypeptide(L)'
;MDNFKVKLVTFVLGFAIVSSLAPAIRVQASTLTQSTLSNQAMTAIANLDKKKKTIVVDPGHNYGGDLGAVSTIKGITYKEVDLNMQVASKLKTELEKRGYNVVMTRYPKEVQTIGTNQSLKDRITIANTANASLFVSIHHNAVKDAPDAKGVEVYYSSAEQSQNFKGGVSPNKLTISKNVATVIDKNIVKKFNFNDRGAKDSRLFIKSTNMPSIIVEAGFITNEEEAKRCSDTVSQQKLAENIAESIKTVI
;
A
#
# COMPACT_ATOMS: atom_id res chain seq x y z
N MET A 1 53.99 -2.10 27.57
CA MET A 1 53.14 -1.11 26.88
C MET A 1 51.92 -1.89 26.45
N ASP A 2 50.97 -2.00 27.37
CA ASP A 2 50.07 -3.14 27.45
C ASP A 2 48.60 -2.73 27.41
N ASN A 3 47.88 -3.51 26.60
CA ASN A 3 46.54 -4.01 26.82
C ASN A 3 45.35 -3.04 26.76
N PHE A 4 44.82 -2.99 25.54
CA PHE A 4 43.40 -2.96 25.23
C PHE A 4 42.69 -4.21 25.80
N LYS A 5 41.54 -4.01 26.49
CA LYS A 5 40.44 -4.94 26.89
C LYS A 5 39.78 -4.32 28.15
N VAL A 6 38.48 -4.32 28.46
CA VAL A 6 37.31 -5.09 28.01
C VAL A 6 36.02 -4.51 28.64
N LYS A 7 34.92 -4.59 27.87
CA LYS A 7 33.49 -4.83 28.20
C LYS A 7 32.72 -3.99 29.26
N LEU A 8 31.58 -3.49 28.76
CA LEU A 8 30.18 -3.78 29.15
C LEU A 8 29.81 -3.63 30.63
N VAL A 9 28.82 -2.80 30.96
CA VAL A 9 27.62 -3.19 31.75
C VAL A 9 26.52 -2.11 31.59
N THR A 10 25.36 -2.59 31.14
CA THR A 10 23.97 -2.20 31.37
C THR A 10 23.69 -1.03 32.33
N PHE A 11 22.86 -0.06 31.92
CA PHE A 11 22.20 0.85 32.85
C PHE A 11 20.68 0.68 32.78
N VAL A 12 20.13 0.14 33.87
CA VAL A 12 18.70 0.10 34.19
C VAL A 12 18.28 1.50 34.61
N LEU A 13 17.15 1.99 34.10
CA LEU A 13 16.57 3.28 34.47
C LEU A 13 16.22 3.32 35.97
N GLY A 14 16.83 4.25 36.69
CA GLY A 14 16.38 4.74 37.98
C GLY A 14 16.00 6.21 37.86
N PHE A 15 14.71 6.51 37.96
CA PHE A 15 14.19 7.88 38.09
C PHE A 15 14.30 8.32 39.55
N ALA A 16 14.97 9.44 39.83
CA ALA A 16 14.67 10.24 41.02
C ALA A 16 15.15 11.70 40.90
N ILE A 17 14.15 12.58 40.77
CA ILE A 17 13.90 13.89 41.42
C ILE A 17 15.02 14.97 41.48
N VAL A 18 14.59 16.14 41.02
CA VAL A 18 15.21 17.46 40.76
C VAL A 18 15.73 18.21 42.02
N SER A 19 16.85 18.95 41.90
CA SER A 19 17.02 20.27 42.55
C SER A 19 18.14 21.16 41.96
N SER A 20 17.73 22.36 41.49
CA SER A 20 18.38 23.70 41.48
C SER A 20 19.71 24.06 40.74
N LEU A 21 19.56 24.92 39.70
CA LEU A 21 20.34 26.12 39.22
C LEU A 21 21.88 25.99 39.02
N ALA A 22 22.57 26.37 37.92
CA ALA A 22 22.40 27.32 36.79
C ALA A 22 23.23 26.82 35.55
N PRO A 23 23.75 27.67 34.63
CA PRO A 23 23.13 28.41 33.52
C PRO A 23 23.42 27.78 32.11
N ALA A 24 22.63 28.19 31.11
CA ALA A 24 22.89 28.02 29.67
C ALA A 24 23.06 26.58 29.13
N ILE A 25 22.00 25.77 29.23
CA ILE A 25 21.82 24.65 28.29
C ILE A 25 20.89 25.15 27.20
N ARG A 26 21.48 25.50 26.04
CA ARG A 26 20.76 25.40 24.77
C ARG A 26 20.28 23.95 24.68
N VAL A 27 19.04 23.71 25.06
CA VAL A 27 18.28 22.60 24.50
C VAL A 27 18.19 22.95 23.02
N GLN A 28 19.11 22.41 22.20
CA GLN A 28 18.73 22.11 20.84
C GLN A 28 17.54 21.19 20.99
N ALA A 29 16.34 21.77 20.90
CA ALA A 29 15.16 21.03 20.58
C ALA A 29 15.53 20.33 19.27
N SER A 30 15.90 19.05 19.38
CA SER A 30 15.83 18.16 18.24
C SER A 30 14.39 18.28 17.81
N THR A 31 14.19 18.97 16.69
CA THR A 31 12.91 19.01 16.00
C THR A 31 12.51 17.55 15.86
N LEU A 32 11.50 17.14 16.63
CA LEU A 32 10.80 15.89 16.42
C LEU A 32 10.25 16.00 15.01
N THR A 33 11.00 15.51 14.02
CA THR A 33 10.47 15.29 12.68
C THR A 33 9.42 14.22 12.86
N GLN A 34 8.17 14.66 13.00
CA GLN A 34 7.05 13.76 13.07
C GLN A 34 7.14 12.86 11.84
N SER A 35 7.27 11.55 12.06
CA SER A 35 7.32 10.56 11.00
C SER A 35 6.15 10.82 10.05
N THR A 36 6.43 10.99 8.75
CA THR A 36 5.39 11.14 7.73
C THR A 36 4.63 9.83 7.50
N LEU A 37 5.17 8.70 7.97
CA LEU A 37 4.55 7.39 7.90
C LEU A 37 3.29 7.32 8.77
N SER A 38 2.28 6.55 8.32
CA SER A 38 1.10 6.25 9.13
C SER A 38 1.51 5.61 10.46
N ASN A 39 1.11 6.24 11.57
CA ASN A 39 1.32 5.68 12.91
C ASN A 39 0.62 4.32 13.05
N GLN A 40 -0.57 4.16 12.46
CA GLN A 40 -1.29 2.89 12.48
C GLN A 40 -0.54 1.80 11.69
N ALA A 41 0.09 2.14 10.57
CA ALA A 41 0.95 1.22 9.84
C ALA A 41 2.14 0.77 10.69
N MET A 42 2.82 1.70 11.37
CA MET A 42 3.96 1.37 12.23
C MET A 42 3.54 0.53 13.44
N THR A 43 2.38 0.81 14.05
CA THR A 43 1.81 -0.03 15.11
C THR A 43 1.45 -1.42 14.59
N ALA A 44 0.86 -1.55 13.40
CA ALA A 44 0.56 -2.85 12.80
C ALA A 44 1.84 -3.66 12.54
N ILE A 45 2.90 -3.02 12.04
CA ILE A 45 4.21 -3.64 11.82
C ILE A 45 4.82 -4.15 13.14
N ALA A 46 4.74 -3.36 14.20
CA ALA A 46 5.27 -3.75 15.52
C ALA A 46 4.56 -4.98 16.12
N ASN A 47 3.32 -5.24 15.70
CA ASN A 47 2.46 -6.32 16.20
C ASN A 47 2.32 -7.51 15.24
N LEU A 48 3.17 -7.61 14.21
CA LEU A 48 3.11 -8.72 13.25
C LEU A 48 3.38 -10.07 13.93
N ASP A 49 2.52 -11.04 13.65
CA ASP A 49 2.80 -12.44 13.99
C ASP A 49 3.87 -12.99 13.04
N LYS A 50 5.06 -13.24 13.58
CA LYS A 50 6.23 -13.70 12.80
C LYS A 50 6.03 -15.06 12.12
N LYS A 51 4.98 -15.82 12.46
CA LYS A 51 4.66 -17.10 11.81
C LYS A 51 3.81 -16.94 10.55
N LYS A 52 3.21 -15.78 10.33
CA LYS A 52 2.32 -15.50 9.20
C LYS A 52 3.05 -14.72 8.11
N LYS A 53 2.64 -14.95 6.86
CA LYS A 53 3.04 -14.09 5.74
C LYS A 53 2.35 -12.73 5.89
N THR A 54 3.08 -11.66 5.57
CA THR A 54 2.57 -10.29 5.64
C THR A 54 2.24 -9.78 4.24
N ILE A 55 1.04 -9.25 4.05
CA ILE A 55 0.65 -8.56 2.82
C ILE A 55 0.46 -7.09 3.15
N VAL A 56 1.03 -6.22 2.32
CA VAL A 56 0.77 -4.78 2.42
C VAL A 56 -0.29 -4.41 1.40
N VAL A 57 -1.39 -3.81 1.88
CA VAL A 57 -2.47 -3.31 1.04
C VAL A 57 -2.38 -1.79 1.00
N ASP A 58 -2.26 -1.24 -0.20
CA ASP A 58 -2.06 0.17 -0.43
C ASP A 58 -3.30 0.79 -1.07
N PRO A 59 -4.12 1.55 -0.32
CA PRO A 59 -5.16 2.35 -0.95
C PRO A 59 -4.50 3.54 -1.65
N GLY A 60 -4.48 3.51 -2.99
CA GLY A 60 -3.84 4.54 -3.82
C GLY A 60 -4.30 5.96 -3.48
N HIS A 61 -3.50 6.96 -3.85
CA HIS A 61 -3.79 8.39 -3.65
C HIS A 61 -3.86 8.84 -2.18
N ASN A 62 -3.78 10.15 -1.92
CA ASN A 62 -3.86 10.75 -0.58
C ASN A 62 -4.37 12.20 -0.62
N TYR A 63 -5.09 12.62 0.42
CA TYR A 63 -5.79 13.90 0.45
C TYR A 63 -4.91 15.16 0.35
N GLY A 64 -3.63 15.06 0.72
CA GLY A 64 -2.68 16.18 0.75
C GLY A 64 -1.90 16.47 -0.52
N GLY A 65 -1.94 15.58 -1.50
CA GLY A 65 -1.09 15.69 -2.68
C GLY A 65 -1.77 15.26 -3.97
N ASP A 66 -2.61 14.24 -3.91
CA ASP A 66 -3.18 13.63 -5.10
C ASP A 66 -4.46 12.88 -4.72
N LEU A 67 -5.62 13.41 -5.12
CA LEU A 67 -6.92 12.77 -4.88
C LEU A 67 -7.22 11.62 -5.86
N GLY A 68 -6.33 11.40 -6.83
CA GLY A 68 -6.60 10.58 -8.00
C GLY A 68 -7.68 11.21 -8.88
N ALA A 69 -8.31 10.36 -9.68
CA ALA A 69 -9.40 10.78 -10.53
C ALA A 69 -10.64 11.21 -9.72
N VAL A 70 -11.31 12.25 -10.21
CA VAL A 70 -12.61 12.72 -9.69
C VAL A 70 -13.57 12.83 -10.87
N SER A 71 -14.73 12.19 -10.75
CA SER A 71 -15.76 12.14 -11.79
C SER A 71 -17.10 12.54 -11.19
N THR A 72 -17.86 13.40 -11.86
CA THR A 72 -19.23 13.74 -11.45
C THR A 72 -20.21 13.36 -12.56
N ILE A 73 -21.08 12.40 -12.27
CA ILE A 73 -22.03 11.85 -13.22
C ILE A 73 -23.42 11.98 -12.63
N LYS A 74 -24.32 12.68 -13.33
CA LYS A 74 -25.71 12.91 -12.90
C LYS A 74 -25.82 13.45 -11.46
N GLY A 75 -24.93 14.37 -11.09
CA GLY A 75 -24.91 15.00 -9.78
C GLY A 75 -24.25 14.20 -8.65
N ILE A 76 -23.76 12.98 -8.92
CA ILE A 76 -23.03 12.16 -7.95
C ILE A 76 -21.53 12.27 -8.24
N THR A 77 -20.74 12.64 -7.23
CA THR A 77 -19.28 12.74 -7.32
C THR A 77 -18.60 11.48 -6.78
N TYR A 78 -17.75 10.87 -7.62
CA TYR A 78 -16.90 9.73 -7.32
C TYR A 78 -15.46 10.21 -7.20
N LYS A 79 -14.81 9.91 -6.08
CA LYS A 79 -13.40 10.23 -5.83
C LYS A 79 -12.60 8.94 -5.70
N GLU A 80 -11.56 8.80 -6.52
CA GLU A 80 -10.71 7.62 -6.52
C GLU A 80 -10.09 7.36 -5.15
N VAL A 81 -9.55 8.38 -4.46
CA VAL A 81 -8.97 8.23 -3.11
C VAL A 81 -9.93 7.59 -2.10
N ASP A 82 -11.23 7.85 -2.22
CA ASP A 82 -12.26 7.28 -1.33
C ASP A 82 -12.59 5.83 -1.73
N LEU A 83 -12.81 5.58 -3.02
CA LEU A 83 -13.13 4.25 -3.54
C LEU A 83 -11.98 3.26 -3.31
N ASN A 84 -10.74 3.70 -3.49
CA ASN A 84 -9.55 2.91 -3.20
C ASN A 84 -9.49 2.47 -1.74
N MET A 85 -9.78 3.39 -0.81
CA MET A 85 -9.85 3.07 0.62
C MET A 85 -10.96 2.06 0.94
N GLN A 86 -12.12 2.21 0.32
CA GLN A 86 -13.26 1.32 0.55
C GLN A 86 -12.99 -0.11 0.10
N VAL A 87 -12.38 -0.31 -1.07
CA VAL A 87 -12.00 -1.64 -1.57
C VAL A 87 -10.83 -2.21 -0.78
N ALA A 88 -9.79 -1.41 -0.51
CA ALA A 88 -8.62 -1.85 0.26
C ALA A 88 -8.98 -2.31 1.68
N SER A 89 -9.93 -1.65 2.34
CA SER A 89 -10.40 -2.06 3.68
C SER A 89 -11.12 -3.42 3.66
N LYS A 90 -11.89 -3.70 2.60
CA LYS A 90 -12.53 -5.00 2.40
C LYS A 90 -11.48 -6.07 2.08
N LEU A 91 -10.52 -5.76 1.22
CA LEU A 91 -9.42 -6.67 0.89
C LEU A 91 -8.60 -7.03 2.13
N LYS A 92 -8.29 -6.05 2.99
CA LYS A 92 -7.64 -6.31 4.28
C LYS A 92 -8.40 -7.36 5.09
N THR A 93 -9.70 -7.15 5.25
CA THR A 93 -10.56 -8.07 6.01
C THR A 93 -10.54 -9.49 5.41
N GLU A 94 -10.61 -9.60 4.09
CA GLU A 94 -10.61 -10.90 3.40
C GLU A 94 -9.26 -11.63 3.46
N LEU A 95 -8.15 -10.90 3.48
CA LEU A 95 -6.82 -11.47 3.66
C LEU A 95 -6.57 -11.89 5.12
N GLU A 96 -7.01 -11.11 6.10
CA GLU A 96 -6.91 -11.48 7.52
C GLU A 96 -7.70 -12.75 7.84
N LYS A 97 -8.92 -12.90 7.29
CA LYS A 97 -9.72 -14.13 7.38
C LYS A 97 -8.99 -15.37 6.82
N ARG A 98 -8.07 -15.16 5.86
CA ARG A 98 -7.25 -16.21 5.24
C ARG A 98 -5.92 -16.46 5.98
N GLY A 99 -5.71 -15.82 7.12
CA GLY A 99 -4.57 -16.08 8.00
C GLY A 99 -3.32 -15.26 7.69
N TYR A 100 -3.40 -14.24 6.84
CA TYR A 100 -2.29 -13.32 6.59
C TYR A 100 -2.20 -12.24 7.68
N ASN A 101 -1.00 -11.75 7.96
CA ASN A 101 -0.87 -10.41 8.53
C ASN A 101 -1.17 -9.39 7.42
N VAL A 102 -1.90 -8.32 7.75
CA VAL A 102 -2.16 -7.24 6.78
C VAL A 102 -1.79 -5.89 7.37
N VAL A 103 -0.94 -5.16 6.64
CA VAL A 103 -0.58 -3.77 6.94
C VAL A 103 -1.14 -2.89 5.83
N MET A 104 -1.82 -1.80 6.19
CA MET A 104 -2.21 -0.79 5.20
C MET A 104 -1.20 0.37 5.17
N THR A 105 -0.97 0.97 4.00
CA THR A 105 -0.09 2.15 3.87
C THR A 105 -0.74 3.44 4.39
N ARG A 106 -2.07 3.48 4.38
CA ARG A 106 -2.93 4.43 5.09
C ARG A 106 -4.20 3.73 5.55
N TYR A 107 -4.77 4.16 6.65
CA TYR A 107 -5.95 3.54 7.27
C TYR A 107 -7.20 4.42 7.12
N PRO A 108 -8.42 3.85 7.27
CA PRO A 108 -9.65 4.64 7.28
C PRO A 108 -9.57 5.81 8.27
N LYS A 109 -10.10 6.97 7.86
CA LYS A 109 -10.06 8.25 8.60
C LYS A 109 -8.70 8.95 8.68
N GLU A 110 -7.62 8.35 8.17
CA GLU A 110 -6.36 9.07 8.01
C GLU A 110 -6.44 10.05 6.82
N VAL A 111 -6.26 11.34 7.10
CA VAL A 111 -6.25 12.40 6.09
C VAL A 111 -4.81 12.89 5.91
N GLN A 112 -3.98 12.06 5.27
CA GLN A 112 -2.56 12.39 5.04
C GLN A 112 -2.44 13.64 4.15
N THR A 113 -1.92 14.73 4.72
CA THR A 113 -1.72 16.03 4.06
C THR A 113 -0.35 16.20 3.39
N ILE A 114 0.42 15.10 3.26
CA ILE A 114 1.75 15.11 2.65
C ILE A 114 1.68 15.17 1.11
N GLY A 115 2.69 15.75 0.47
CA GLY A 115 2.78 15.80 -0.99
C GLY A 115 2.99 14.41 -1.63
N THR A 116 2.57 14.25 -2.89
CA THR A 116 2.54 12.98 -3.63
C THR A 116 3.89 12.24 -3.63
N ASN A 117 4.99 12.97 -3.88
CA ASN A 117 6.32 12.37 -3.89
C ASN A 117 6.71 11.76 -2.53
N GLN A 118 6.29 12.39 -1.43
CA GLN A 118 6.53 11.84 -0.10
C GLN A 118 5.60 10.66 0.17
N SER A 119 4.32 10.76 -0.20
CA SER A 119 3.36 9.66 -0.06
C SER A 119 3.83 8.39 -0.76
N LEU A 120 4.31 8.49 -2.01
CA LEU A 120 4.82 7.34 -2.74
C LEU A 120 6.04 6.71 -2.07
N LYS A 121 6.96 7.53 -1.53
CA LYS A 121 8.12 7.03 -0.76
C LYS A 121 7.70 6.33 0.52
N ASP A 122 6.72 6.87 1.22
CA ASP A 122 6.21 6.33 2.49
C ASP A 122 5.52 4.98 2.27
N ARG A 123 4.73 4.83 1.21
CA ARG A 123 4.10 3.54 0.83
C ARG A 123 5.14 2.44 0.62
N ILE A 124 6.20 2.74 -0.12
CA ILE A 124 7.31 1.81 -0.36
C ILE A 124 8.05 1.52 0.94
N THR A 125 8.30 2.54 1.76
CA THR A 125 8.99 2.40 3.05
C THR A 125 8.22 1.50 3.99
N ILE A 126 6.91 1.72 4.17
CA ILE A 126 6.03 0.87 4.97
C ILE A 126 6.10 -0.58 4.48
N ALA A 127 6.01 -0.79 3.16
CA ALA A 127 6.05 -2.14 2.59
C ALA A 127 7.37 -2.88 2.86
N ASN A 128 8.48 -2.17 2.67
CA ASN A 128 9.82 -2.72 2.87
C ASN A 128 10.10 -2.95 4.37
N THR A 129 9.71 -2.04 5.25
CA THR A 129 9.85 -2.18 6.71
C THR A 129 9.01 -3.33 7.26
N ALA A 130 7.84 -3.58 6.69
CA ALA A 130 6.98 -4.71 7.06
C ALA A 130 7.55 -6.08 6.64
N ASN A 131 8.65 -6.12 5.86
CA ASN A 131 9.16 -7.33 5.22
C ASN A 131 8.05 -8.12 4.52
N ALA A 132 7.17 -7.41 3.80
CA ALA A 132 5.98 -8.02 3.22
C ALA A 132 6.34 -9.10 2.18
N SER A 133 5.48 -10.11 2.07
CA SER A 133 5.53 -11.15 1.04
C SER A 133 4.90 -10.70 -0.28
N LEU A 134 3.98 -9.71 -0.23
CA LEU A 134 3.33 -9.12 -1.39
C LEU A 134 2.86 -7.69 -1.07
N PHE A 135 2.97 -6.81 -2.05
CA PHE A 135 2.39 -5.46 -2.03
C PHE A 135 1.25 -5.37 -3.04
N VAL A 136 0.06 -4.93 -2.61
CA VAL A 136 -1.13 -4.80 -3.45
C VAL A 136 -1.64 -3.37 -3.37
N SER A 137 -1.47 -2.60 -4.45
CA SER A 137 -2.06 -1.27 -4.55
C SER A 137 -3.43 -1.33 -5.21
N ILE A 138 -4.40 -0.63 -4.65
CA ILE A 138 -5.77 -0.55 -5.16
C ILE A 138 -6.01 0.86 -5.70
N HIS A 139 -6.43 0.91 -6.96
CA HIS A 139 -6.70 2.11 -7.75
C HIS A 139 -8.05 2.01 -8.48
N HIS A 140 -8.50 3.12 -9.04
CA HIS A 140 -9.60 3.15 -10.00
C HIS A 140 -9.21 3.98 -11.21
N ASN A 141 -9.33 3.39 -12.39
CA ASN A 141 -8.90 4.02 -13.62
C ASN A 141 -9.86 5.15 -14.02
N ALA A 142 -9.38 6.02 -14.90
CA ALA A 142 -10.15 7.10 -15.49
C ALA A 142 -9.57 7.46 -16.85
N VAL A 143 -10.45 7.62 -17.84
CA VAL A 143 -10.07 8.05 -19.18
C VAL A 143 -11.10 9.04 -19.70
N LYS A 144 -10.63 10.22 -20.12
CA LYS A 144 -11.50 11.34 -20.54
C LYS A 144 -12.15 11.08 -21.90
N ASP A 145 -11.38 10.57 -22.86
CA ASP A 145 -11.79 10.46 -24.26
C ASP A 145 -12.23 9.03 -24.64
N ALA A 146 -12.56 8.20 -23.66
CA ALA A 146 -13.09 6.85 -23.86
C ALA A 146 -14.14 6.50 -22.79
N PRO A 147 -15.31 7.14 -22.80
CA PRO A 147 -16.34 6.97 -21.77
C PRO A 147 -16.88 5.53 -21.67
N ASP A 148 -16.69 4.71 -22.71
CA ASP A 148 -17.10 3.29 -22.73
C ASP A 148 -16.03 2.34 -22.16
N ALA A 149 -14.85 2.85 -21.77
CA ALA A 149 -13.82 2.05 -21.12
C ALA A 149 -14.36 1.46 -19.81
N LYS A 150 -14.21 0.14 -19.66
CA LYS A 150 -14.71 -0.62 -18.50
C LYS A 150 -13.90 -1.89 -18.24
N GLY A 151 -14.08 -2.42 -17.03
CA GLY A 151 -13.44 -3.63 -16.55
C GLY A 151 -12.28 -3.35 -15.59
N VAL A 152 -11.71 -4.41 -15.07
CA VAL A 152 -10.58 -4.37 -14.14
C VAL A 152 -9.27 -4.58 -14.89
N GLU A 153 -8.22 -3.90 -14.48
CA GLU A 153 -6.87 -4.13 -15.00
C GLU A 153 -5.91 -4.44 -13.85
N VAL A 154 -4.94 -5.32 -14.10
CA VAL A 154 -3.93 -5.66 -13.09
C VAL A 154 -2.55 -5.46 -13.66
N TYR A 155 -1.78 -4.62 -13.01
CA TYR A 155 -0.43 -4.25 -13.43
C TYR A 155 0.62 -4.88 -12.53
N TYR A 156 1.75 -5.22 -13.14
CA TYR A 156 3.02 -5.52 -12.48
C TYR A 156 4.11 -4.63 -13.08
N SER A 157 5.34 -4.72 -12.57
CA SER A 157 6.48 -3.97 -13.13
C SER A 157 7.72 -4.84 -13.30
N SER A 158 8.27 -4.88 -14.51
CA SER A 158 9.62 -5.40 -14.80
C SER A 158 10.73 -4.35 -14.67
N ALA A 159 10.37 -3.09 -14.40
CA ALA A 159 11.32 -1.99 -14.33
C ALA A 159 12.27 -2.12 -13.13
N GLU A 160 13.51 -1.65 -13.32
CA GLU A 160 14.49 -1.57 -12.24
C GLU A 160 14.02 -0.61 -11.13
N GLN A 161 14.41 -0.91 -9.89
CA GLN A 161 14.08 -0.04 -8.77
C GLN A 161 14.75 1.33 -8.93
N SER A 162 14.10 2.37 -8.40
CA SER A 162 14.73 3.69 -8.32
C SER A 162 16.00 3.65 -7.45
N GLN A 163 17.01 4.43 -7.85
CA GLN A 163 18.27 4.62 -7.11
C GLN A 163 18.07 4.97 -5.62
N ASN A 164 16.96 5.63 -5.28
CA ASN A 164 16.60 5.97 -3.90
C ASN A 164 16.34 4.76 -3.00
N PHE A 165 15.98 3.61 -3.58
CA PHE A 165 15.67 2.36 -2.86
C PHE A 165 16.75 1.27 -3.06
N LYS A 166 17.80 1.56 -3.85
CA LYS A 166 19.04 0.77 -4.00
C LYS A 166 18.87 -0.71 -4.39
N GLY A 167 17.70 -1.14 -4.86
CA GLY A 167 17.47 -2.51 -5.31
C GLY A 167 17.75 -2.71 -6.80
N GLY A 168 18.39 -3.81 -7.16
CA GLY A 168 18.48 -4.27 -8.56
C GLY A 168 17.20 -4.98 -9.03
N VAL A 169 17.25 -5.52 -10.25
CA VAL A 169 16.20 -6.45 -10.74
C VAL A 169 16.23 -7.73 -9.89
N SER A 170 15.08 -8.12 -9.36
CA SER A 170 14.89 -9.43 -8.71
C SER A 170 14.02 -10.29 -9.62
N PRO A 171 14.58 -11.28 -10.34
CA PRO A 171 13.81 -12.15 -11.22
C PRO A 171 12.65 -12.88 -10.51
N ASN A 172 12.87 -13.31 -9.27
CA ASN A 172 11.82 -13.94 -8.45
C ASN A 172 10.67 -12.98 -8.14
N LYS A 173 10.99 -11.69 -7.87
CA LYS A 173 9.97 -10.65 -7.68
C LYS A 173 9.08 -10.55 -8.92
N LEU A 174 9.69 -10.43 -10.10
CA LEU A 174 8.96 -10.27 -11.36
C LEU A 174 8.06 -11.47 -11.68
N THR A 175 8.59 -12.69 -11.57
CA THR A 175 7.83 -13.91 -11.83
C THR A 175 6.59 -14.01 -10.94
N ILE A 176 6.73 -13.75 -9.64
CA ILE A 176 5.59 -13.81 -8.70
C ILE A 176 4.61 -12.67 -8.98
N SER A 177 5.07 -11.42 -9.18
CA SER A 177 4.19 -10.29 -9.51
C SER A 177 3.34 -10.58 -10.75
N LYS A 178 3.97 -11.07 -11.82
CA LYS A 178 3.29 -11.42 -13.07
C LYS A 178 2.29 -12.56 -12.86
N ASN A 179 2.65 -13.58 -12.08
CA ASN A 179 1.76 -14.70 -11.80
C ASN A 179 0.52 -14.25 -11.00
N VAL A 180 0.71 -13.50 -9.90
CA VAL A 180 -0.39 -12.94 -9.11
C VAL A 180 -1.30 -12.07 -9.99
N ALA A 181 -0.72 -11.17 -10.79
CA ALA A 181 -1.50 -10.31 -11.68
C ALA A 181 -2.32 -11.12 -12.70
N THR A 182 -1.72 -12.16 -13.29
CA THR A 182 -2.38 -13.03 -14.28
C THR A 182 -3.52 -13.84 -13.67
N VAL A 183 -3.33 -14.37 -12.45
CA VAL A 183 -4.37 -15.14 -11.76
C VAL A 183 -5.55 -14.25 -11.37
N ILE A 184 -5.29 -13.05 -10.85
CA ILE A 184 -6.35 -12.09 -10.52
C ILE A 184 -7.15 -11.72 -11.77
N ASP A 185 -6.47 -11.31 -12.85
CA ASP A 185 -7.11 -10.93 -14.10
C ASP A 185 -8.04 -12.04 -14.64
N LYS A 186 -7.53 -13.27 -14.77
CA LYS A 186 -8.33 -14.43 -15.21
C LYS A 186 -9.51 -14.75 -14.30
N ASN A 187 -9.33 -14.65 -12.98
CA ASN A 187 -10.39 -14.94 -12.02
C ASN A 187 -11.47 -13.86 -12.01
N ILE A 188 -11.09 -12.60 -12.25
CA ILE A 188 -12.04 -11.49 -12.36
C ILE A 188 -12.85 -11.62 -13.65
N VAL A 189 -12.21 -11.90 -14.78
CA VAL A 189 -12.88 -12.18 -16.07
C VAL A 189 -13.97 -13.25 -15.89
N LYS A 190 -13.61 -14.37 -15.27
CA LYS A 190 -14.54 -15.49 -15.04
C LYS A 190 -15.70 -15.13 -14.09
N LYS A 191 -15.44 -14.37 -13.02
CA LYS A 191 -16.43 -14.13 -11.95
C LYS A 191 -17.36 -12.94 -12.23
N PHE A 192 -16.87 -11.94 -12.97
CA PHE A 192 -17.61 -10.69 -13.24
C PHE A 192 -18.08 -10.58 -14.69
N ASN A 193 -17.76 -11.55 -15.55
CA ASN A 193 -18.04 -11.51 -16.98
C ASN A 193 -17.47 -10.24 -17.65
N PHE A 194 -16.29 -9.81 -17.20
CA PHE A 194 -15.54 -8.74 -17.85
C PHE A 194 -14.73 -9.29 -19.01
N ASN A 195 -14.38 -8.39 -19.94
CA ASN A 195 -13.41 -8.72 -20.97
C ASN A 195 -12.05 -9.00 -20.34
N ASP A 196 -11.34 -9.99 -20.89
CA ASP A 196 -9.93 -10.23 -20.56
C ASP A 196 -9.10 -9.04 -21.05
N ARG A 197 -8.42 -8.37 -20.11
CA ARG A 197 -7.55 -7.22 -20.39
C ARG A 197 -6.07 -7.56 -20.24
N GLY A 198 -5.77 -8.79 -19.79
CA GLY A 198 -4.44 -9.30 -19.50
C GLY A 198 -3.75 -8.61 -18.33
N ALA A 199 -2.79 -9.32 -17.73
CA ALA A 199 -1.82 -8.70 -16.83
C ALA A 199 -0.89 -7.77 -17.61
N LYS A 200 -0.70 -6.54 -17.13
CA LYS A 200 0.03 -5.47 -17.84
C LYS A 200 1.35 -5.14 -17.17
N ASP A 201 2.40 -5.02 -17.96
CA ASP A 201 3.69 -4.52 -17.48
C ASP A 201 3.77 -3.00 -17.64
N SER A 202 4.11 -2.28 -16.57
CA SER A 202 4.27 -0.83 -16.62
C SER A 202 5.33 -0.33 -15.65
N ARG A 203 5.93 0.83 -15.93
CA ARG A 203 7.00 1.45 -15.13
C ARG A 203 6.46 2.21 -13.91
N LEU A 204 5.61 1.55 -13.12
CA LEU A 204 4.90 2.11 -11.96
C LEU A 204 5.80 2.26 -10.73
N PHE A 205 5.39 3.08 -9.74
CA PHE A 205 6.16 3.33 -8.52
C PHE A 205 6.44 2.05 -7.70
N ILE A 206 5.55 1.06 -7.81
CA ILE A 206 5.64 -0.25 -7.14
C ILE A 206 6.87 -1.07 -7.55
N LYS A 207 7.60 -0.66 -8.59
CA LYS A 207 8.89 -1.24 -8.95
C LYS A 207 9.92 -1.17 -7.82
N SER A 208 9.82 -0.19 -6.92
CA SER A 208 10.77 0.06 -5.83
C SER A 208 10.51 -0.70 -4.53
N THR A 209 9.53 -1.61 -4.51
CA THR A 209 9.33 -2.52 -3.37
C THR A 209 10.36 -3.66 -3.36
N ASN A 210 10.72 -4.19 -2.20
CA ASN A 210 11.64 -5.32 -2.07
C ASN A 210 10.98 -6.68 -2.35
N MET A 211 9.65 -6.72 -2.34
CA MET A 211 8.83 -7.92 -2.56
C MET A 211 7.99 -7.81 -3.84
N PRO A 212 7.37 -8.92 -4.31
CA PRO A 212 6.38 -8.89 -5.39
C PRO A 212 5.33 -7.81 -5.18
N SER A 213 4.92 -7.16 -6.26
CA SER A 213 4.01 -6.03 -6.21
C SER A 213 3.10 -5.98 -7.43
N ILE A 214 1.86 -5.58 -7.18
CA ILE A 214 0.83 -5.37 -8.20
C ILE A 214 0.05 -4.08 -7.94
N ILE A 215 -0.54 -3.53 -9.00
CA ILE A 215 -1.62 -2.52 -8.92
C ILE A 215 -2.89 -3.14 -9.51
N VAL A 216 -4.02 -3.00 -8.82
CA VAL A 216 -5.34 -3.38 -9.31
C VAL A 216 -6.13 -2.10 -9.59
N GLU A 217 -6.45 -1.87 -10.86
CA GLU A 217 -7.39 -0.85 -11.30
C GLU A 217 -8.80 -1.43 -11.26
N ALA A 218 -9.56 -1.12 -10.21
CA ALA A 218 -10.82 -1.80 -9.87
C ALA A 218 -12.03 -1.47 -10.78
N GLY A 219 -11.83 -0.60 -11.78
CA GLY A 219 -12.84 -0.15 -12.74
C GLY A 219 -12.59 1.29 -13.19
N PHE A 220 -13.36 1.77 -14.17
CA PHE A 220 -13.20 3.10 -14.76
C PHE A 220 -14.26 4.08 -14.22
N ILE A 221 -13.89 5.02 -13.36
CA ILE A 221 -14.87 5.93 -12.71
C ILE A 221 -15.37 7.06 -13.62
N THR A 222 -14.82 7.19 -14.84
CA THR A 222 -15.34 8.06 -15.89
C THR A 222 -16.46 7.39 -16.70
N ASN A 223 -16.64 6.08 -16.61
CA ASN A 223 -17.75 5.35 -17.20
C ASN A 223 -18.94 5.28 -16.21
N GLU A 224 -20.16 5.60 -16.65
CA GLU A 224 -21.32 5.69 -15.74
C GLU A 224 -21.71 4.34 -15.10
N GLU A 225 -21.68 3.25 -15.88
CA GLU A 225 -22.01 1.91 -15.39
C GLU A 225 -20.98 1.45 -14.35
N GLU A 226 -19.70 1.63 -14.68
CA GLU A 226 -18.58 1.29 -13.81
C GLU A 226 -18.54 2.16 -12.55
N ALA A 227 -18.80 3.47 -12.62
CA ALA A 227 -18.82 4.34 -11.44
C ALA A 227 -19.86 3.86 -10.41
N LYS A 228 -21.04 3.43 -10.86
CA LYS A 228 -22.07 2.83 -10.00
C LYS A 228 -21.59 1.50 -9.41
N ARG A 229 -21.00 0.61 -10.22
CA ARG A 229 -20.46 -0.67 -9.74
C ARG A 229 -19.31 -0.48 -8.75
N CYS A 230 -18.40 0.46 -9.02
CA CYS A 230 -17.23 0.75 -8.20
C CYS A 230 -17.61 1.34 -6.84
N SER A 231 -18.73 2.06 -6.76
CA SER A 231 -19.27 2.61 -5.50
C SER A 231 -20.24 1.67 -4.76
N ASP A 232 -20.73 0.62 -5.44
CA ASP A 232 -21.59 -0.38 -4.83
C ASP A 232 -20.83 -1.29 -3.85
N THR A 233 -21.28 -1.32 -2.60
CA THR A 233 -20.58 -2.04 -1.52
C THR A 233 -20.52 -3.55 -1.75
N VAL A 234 -21.56 -4.15 -2.36
CA VAL A 234 -21.60 -5.58 -2.66
C VAL A 234 -20.59 -5.93 -3.75
N SER A 235 -20.50 -5.11 -4.80
CA SER A 235 -19.54 -5.26 -5.89
C SER A 235 -18.10 -5.10 -5.41
N GLN A 236 -17.83 -4.11 -4.57
CA GLN A 236 -16.52 -3.94 -3.92
C GLN A 236 -16.14 -5.16 -3.07
N GLN A 237 -17.08 -5.73 -2.31
CA GLN A 237 -16.84 -6.91 -1.49
C GLN A 237 -16.53 -8.15 -2.34
N LYS A 238 -17.32 -8.40 -3.40
CA LYS A 238 -17.05 -9.50 -4.34
C LYS A 238 -15.68 -9.37 -4.99
N LEU A 239 -15.25 -8.14 -5.32
CA LEU A 239 -13.95 -7.88 -5.91
C LEU A 239 -12.82 -8.18 -4.91
N ALA A 240 -12.94 -7.65 -3.69
CA ALA A 240 -11.97 -7.90 -2.61
C ALA A 240 -11.82 -9.41 -2.31
N GLU A 241 -12.92 -10.16 -2.26
CA GLU A 241 -12.90 -11.62 -2.09
C GLU A 241 -12.17 -12.32 -3.23
N ASN A 242 -12.43 -11.91 -4.49
CA ASN A 242 -11.77 -12.50 -5.66
C ASN A 242 -10.26 -12.25 -5.66
N ILE A 243 -9.84 -11.03 -5.32
CA ILE A 243 -8.42 -10.68 -5.18
C ILE A 243 -7.77 -11.52 -4.07
N ALA A 244 -8.39 -11.59 -2.89
CA ALA A 244 -7.87 -12.36 -1.75
C ALA A 244 -7.76 -13.87 -2.06
N GLU A 245 -8.75 -14.43 -2.77
CA GLU A 245 -8.72 -15.82 -3.21
C GLU A 245 -7.60 -16.08 -4.22
N SER A 246 -7.46 -15.20 -5.22
CA SER A 246 -6.40 -15.29 -6.23
C SER A 246 -5.02 -15.23 -5.60
N ILE A 247 -4.81 -14.31 -4.65
CA ILE A 247 -3.55 -14.19 -3.89
C ILE A 247 -3.23 -15.50 -3.16
N LYS A 248 -4.21 -16.10 -2.48
CA LYS A 248 -4.04 -17.35 -1.72
C LYS A 248 -3.58 -18.53 -2.59
N THR A 249 -3.95 -18.56 -3.86
CA THR A 249 -3.51 -19.62 -4.78
C THR A 249 -2.06 -19.48 -5.23
N VAL A 250 -1.44 -18.32 -5.05
CA VAL A 250 -0.08 -18.02 -5.52
C VAL A 250 0.92 -17.89 -4.38
N ILE A 251 0.52 -17.32 -3.24
CA ILE A 251 1.41 -17.04 -2.09
C ILE A 251 0.94 -17.72 -0.80
#